data_AF-A0A7I0J457-F1
#
_entry.id   AF-A0A7I0J457-F1
#
_cell.length_a   1.000
_cell.length_b   1.000
_cell.length_c   1.000
_cell.angle_alpha   90.00
_cell.angle_beta   90.00
_cell.angle_gamma   90.00
#
_symmetry.space_group_name_H-M   'P 1'
#
loop_
_entity.id
_entity.type
_entity.pdbx_description
1 polymer ?
#
loop_
_entity_poly.entity_id
_entity_poly.type
_entity_poly.pdbx_seq_one_letter_code
_entity_poly.pdbx_strand_id
1 'polypeptide(L)'
;LVLGKREGYGTTNMAPHNLVYSVIGASLLWVGWFGFNAGSELAADGLAGAAMLNTQVATAAAALAWRFAEGIMAKKTSVLGMIWGAVTGRVGGTQ
;
A
#
# COMPACT_ATOMS: atom_id res chain seq x y z
N LEU A 1 -15.92 13.09 -7.96
CA LEU A 1 -16.60 14.41 -8.03
C LEU A 1 -17.87 14.36 -8.86
N VAL A 2 -17.92 13.64 -9.99
CA VAL A 2 -19.09 13.61 -10.89
C VAL A 2 -20.22 12.65 -10.46
N LEU A 3 -19.90 11.51 -9.82
CA LEU A 3 -20.87 10.48 -9.42
C LEU A 3 -21.62 10.74 -8.10
N GLY A 4 -21.36 11.86 -7.41
CA GLY A 4 -21.90 12.11 -6.07
C GLY A 4 -21.29 11.20 -4.98
N LYS A 5 -21.63 11.45 -3.71
CA LYS A 5 -21.20 10.63 -2.58
C LYS A 5 -22.21 9.51 -2.34
N ARG A 6 -21.72 8.33 -1.95
CA ARG A 6 -22.57 7.19 -1.56
C ARG A 6 -23.46 7.57 -0.37
N GLU A 7 -24.70 7.10 -0.37
CA GLU A 7 -25.62 7.27 0.76
C GLU A 7 -25.00 6.69 2.05
N GLY A 8 -25.02 7.48 3.13
CA GLY A 8 -24.37 7.13 4.41
C GLY A 8 -22.88 7.47 4.53
N TYR A 9 -22.27 8.09 3.51
CA TYR A 9 -20.85 8.49 3.56
C TYR A 9 -20.57 9.50 4.68
N GLY A 10 -19.78 9.07 5.68
CA GLY A 10 -19.41 9.86 6.85
C GLY A 10 -20.32 9.68 8.07
N THR A 11 -21.46 8.99 7.93
CA THR A 11 -22.41 8.72 9.04
C THR A 11 -22.51 7.24 9.40
N THR A 12 -22.27 6.33 8.45
CA THR A 12 -22.27 4.88 8.68
C THR A 12 -20.87 4.30 8.62
N ASN A 13 -20.60 3.26 9.42
CA ASN A 13 -19.32 2.58 9.41
C ASN A 13 -19.14 1.84 8.06
N MET A 14 -18.29 2.37 7.20
CA MET A 14 -17.97 1.81 5.88
C MET A 14 -16.74 0.89 5.91
N ALA A 15 -16.38 0.34 7.08
CA ALA A 15 -15.33 -0.66 7.18
C ALA A 15 -15.59 -1.84 6.21
N PRO A 16 -14.55 -2.44 5.62
CA PRO A 16 -14.73 -3.57 4.72
C PRO A 16 -15.43 -4.73 5.44
N HIS A 17 -16.36 -5.37 4.74
CA HIS A 17 -17.07 -6.54 5.27
C HIS A 17 -16.10 -7.69 5.64
N ASN A 18 -14.96 -7.79 4.94
CA ASN A 18 -13.92 -8.77 5.20
C ASN A 18 -12.53 -8.17 4.97
N LEU A 19 -11.77 -8.04 6.06
CA LEU A 19 -10.40 -7.54 6.04
C LEU A 19 -9.42 -8.49 5.33
N VAL A 20 -9.67 -9.80 5.33
CA VAL A 20 -8.79 -10.80 4.71
C VAL A 20 -8.67 -10.57 3.20
N TYR A 21 -9.79 -10.30 2.52
CA TYR A 21 -9.76 -9.99 1.08
C TYR A 21 -8.99 -8.70 0.78
N SER A 22 -9.04 -7.71 1.68
CA SER A 22 -8.27 -6.48 1.52
C SER A 22 -6.76 -6.74 1.63
N VAL A 23 -6.35 -7.62 2.56
CA VAL A 23 -4.95 -8.05 2.69
C VAL A 23 -4.50 -8.80 1.42
N ILE A 24 -5.31 -9.75 0.93
CA ILE A 24 -4.98 -10.51 -0.29
C ILE A 24 -4.80 -9.56 -1.48
N GLY A 25 -5.72 -8.61 -1.69
CA GLY A 25 -5.60 -7.61 -2.76
C GLY A 25 -4.33 -6.76 -2.62
N ALA A 26 -3.99 -6.32 -1.41
CA ALA A 26 -2.76 -5.56 -1.15
C ALA A 26 -1.49 -6.37 -1.41
N SER A 27 -1.49 -7.67 -1.09
CA SER A 27 -0.39 -8.59 -1.38
C SER A 27 -0.24 -8.85 -2.88
N LEU A 28 -1.34 -9.01 -3.62
CA LEU A 28 -1.29 -9.16 -5.07
C LEU A 28 -0.75 -7.88 -5.74
N LEU A 29 -1.19 -6.71 -5.29
CA LEU A 29 -0.62 -5.42 -5.73
C LEU A 29 0.87 -5.33 -5.43
N TRP A 30 1.33 -5.87 -4.30
CA TRP A 30 2.75 -5.89 -3.95
C TRP A 30 3.59 -6.72 -4.90
N VAL A 31 3.17 -7.95 -5.14
CA VAL A 31 3.84 -8.85 -6.08
C VAL A 31 3.83 -8.24 -7.48
N GLY A 32 2.70 -7.67 -7.92
CA GLY A 32 2.61 -6.95 -9.19
C GLY A 32 3.56 -5.76 -9.28
N TRP A 33 3.80 -5.05 -8.17
CA TRP A 33 4.68 -3.88 -8.14
C TRP A 33 6.16 -4.22 -8.37
N PHE A 34 6.61 -5.41 -7.99
CA PHE A 34 7.96 -5.88 -8.35
C PHE A 34 8.12 -6.00 -9.87
N GLY A 35 7.12 -6.59 -10.54
CA GLY A 35 7.11 -6.73 -12.00
C GLY A 35 6.99 -5.38 -12.72
N PHE A 36 6.26 -4.42 -12.15
CA PHE A 36 6.17 -3.07 -12.71
C PHE A 36 7.49 -2.31 -12.57
N ASN A 37 8.06 -2.22 -11.37
CA ASN A 37 9.29 -1.44 -11.14
C ASN A 37 10.55 -2.06 -11.76
N ALA A 38 10.76 -3.37 -11.60
CA ALA A 38 11.95 -4.03 -12.15
C ALA A 38 11.79 -4.35 -13.64
N GLY A 39 10.55 -4.58 -14.10
CA GLY A 39 10.28 -4.89 -15.52
C GLY A 39 10.33 -3.68 -16.43
N SER A 40 10.14 -2.46 -15.91
CA SER A 40 10.23 -1.20 -16.70
C SER A 40 11.61 -0.92 -17.29
N GLU A 41 12.65 -1.62 -16.83
CA GLU A 41 14.00 -1.52 -17.37
C GLU A 41 14.23 -2.38 -18.63
N LEU A 42 13.41 -3.40 -18.86
CA LEU A 42 13.53 -4.37 -19.96
C LEU A 42 14.86 -5.18 -19.97
N ALA A 43 15.69 -5.09 -18.92
CA ALA A 43 16.89 -5.88 -18.72
C ALA A 43 16.92 -6.49 -17.31
N ALA A 44 17.52 -7.67 -17.16
CA ALA A 44 17.69 -8.35 -15.87
C ALA A 44 19.14 -8.17 -15.39
N ASP A 45 19.46 -6.97 -14.89
CA ASP A 45 20.79 -6.60 -14.45
C ASP A 45 20.80 -5.96 -13.04
N GLY A 46 21.91 -5.31 -12.68
CA GLY A 46 22.08 -4.72 -11.35
C GLY A 46 21.09 -3.61 -11.02
N LEU A 47 20.56 -2.90 -12.03
CA LEU A 47 19.57 -1.85 -11.84
C LEU A 47 18.19 -2.47 -11.56
N ALA A 48 17.82 -3.57 -12.24
CA ALA A 48 16.59 -4.29 -11.97
C ALA A 48 16.63 -4.91 -10.56
N GLY A 49 17.80 -5.41 -10.16
CA GLY A 49 18.06 -5.86 -8.80
C GLY A 49 17.91 -4.74 -7.76
N ALA A 50 18.46 -3.55 -8.03
CA ALA A 50 18.30 -2.38 -7.17
C ALA A 50 16.84 -1.89 -7.09
N ALA A 51 16.10 -1.94 -8.19
CA ALA A 51 14.67 -1.60 -8.24
C ALA A 51 13.82 -2.57 -7.41
N MET A 52 14.13 -3.87 -7.44
CA MET A 52 13.48 -4.86 -6.55
C MET A 52 13.80 -4.59 -5.07
N LEU A 53 15.06 -4.33 -4.74
CA LEU A 53 15.48 -4.02 -3.37
C LEU A 53 14.75 -2.77 -2.85
N ASN A 54 14.72 -1.70 -3.63
CA ASN A 54 14.01 -0.47 -3.27
C ASN A 54 12.51 -0.72 -3.07
N THR A 55 11.88 -1.56 -3.91
CA THR A 55 10.46 -1.91 -3.77
C THR A 55 10.18 -2.63 -2.44
N GLN A 56 11.07 -3.54 -2.02
CA GLN A 56 10.97 -4.23 -0.74
C GLN A 56 11.17 -3.27 0.45
N VAL A 57 12.22 -2.45 0.42
CA VAL A 57 12.58 -1.54 1.52
C VAL A 57 11.56 -0.42 1.67
N ALA A 58 11.11 0.18 0.57
CA ALA A 58 10.09 1.23 0.58
C ALA A 58 8.75 0.71 1.13
N THR A 59 8.33 -0.51 0.75
CA THR A 59 7.10 -1.11 1.26
C THR A 59 7.19 -1.36 2.77
N ALA A 60 8.32 -1.87 3.25
CA ALA A 60 8.55 -2.11 4.68
C ALA A 60 8.59 -0.79 5.47
N ALA A 61 9.30 0.22 4.97
CA ALA A 61 9.39 1.53 5.59
C ALA A 61 8.02 2.22 5.67
N ALA A 62 7.22 2.14 4.60
CA ALA A 62 5.87 2.70 4.56
C ALA A 62 4.90 2.02 5.53
N ALA A 63 4.95 0.69 5.61
CA ALA A 63 4.13 -0.07 6.57
C ALA A 63 4.50 0.27 8.02
N LEU A 64 5.81 0.38 8.32
CA LEU A 64 6.29 0.77 9.65
C LEU A 64 5.91 2.22 9.97
N ALA A 65 6.15 3.16 9.07
CA ALA A 65 5.81 4.57 9.24
C ALA A 65 4.32 4.74 9.55
N TRP A 66 3.45 4.01 8.84
CA TRP A 66 2.02 4.07 9.08
C TRP A 66 1.61 3.43 10.41
N ARG A 67 2.24 2.31 10.78
CA ARG A 67 2.05 1.68 12.10
C ARG A 67 2.40 2.64 13.23
N PHE A 68 3.51 3.38 13.10
CA PHE A 68 3.92 4.40 14.07
C PHE A 68 2.94 5.59 14.09
N ALA A 69 2.54 6.10 12.92
CA ALA A 69 1.59 7.19 12.81
C ALA A 69 0.22 6.84 13.43
N GLU A 70 -0.32 5.65 13.15
CA GLU A 70 -1.55 5.17 13.80
C GLU A 70 -1.38 4.98 15.32
N GLY A 71 -0.23 4.46 15.76
CA GLY A 71 0.07 4.29 17.18
C GLY A 71 0.01 5.62 17.95
N ILE A 72 0.49 6.71 17.33
CA ILE A 72 0.50 8.05 17.93
C ILE A 72 -0.89 8.71 17.86
N MET A 73 -1.54 8.66 16.69
CA MET A 73 -2.78 9.40 16.43
C MET A 73 -4.05 8.67 16.88
N ALA A 74 -4.16 7.38 16.56
CA ALA A 74 -5.37 6.60 16.75
C ALA A 74 -5.33 5.72 18.02
N LYS A 75 -4.16 5.56 18.64
CA LYS A 75 -3.89 4.67 19.80
C LYS A 75 -4.31 3.20 19.60
N LYS A 76 -4.68 2.83 18.37
CA LYS A 76 -5.10 1.50 17.96
C LYS A 76 -4.57 1.27 16.55
N THR A 77 -3.75 0.25 16.41
CA THR A 77 -3.17 -0.16 15.13
C THR A 77 -4.19 -0.99 14.36
N SER A 78 -4.51 -0.60 13.12
CA SER A 78 -5.44 -1.31 12.26
C SER A 78 -4.73 -1.98 11.09
N VAL A 79 -5.13 -3.22 10.78
CA VAL A 79 -4.64 -3.93 9.58
C VAL A 79 -5.02 -3.16 8.31
N LEU A 80 -6.18 -2.50 8.31
CA LEU A 80 -6.60 -1.63 7.20
C LEU A 80 -5.63 -0.46 7.01
N GLY A 81 -5.22 0.19 8.10
CA GLY A 81 -4.29 1.32 8.07
C GLY A 81 -2.93 0.90 7.50
N MET A 82 -2.39 -0.23 7.95
CA MET A 82 -1.13 -0.74 7.41
C MET A 82 -1.21 -1.06 5.90
N ILE A 83 -2.35 -1.58 5.41
CA ILE A 83 -2.57 -1.77 3.97
C ILE A 83 -2.53 -0.44 3.21
N TRP A 84 -3.25 0.57 3.70
CA TRP A 84 -3.25 1.92 3.10
C TRP A 84 -1.86 2.56 3.10
N GLY A 85 -1.11 2.45 4.21
CA GLY A 85 0.26 2.94 4.32
C GLY A 85 1.21 2.25 3.34
N ALA A 86 1.14 0.91 3.24
CA ALA A 86 1.96 0.16 2.30
C ALA A 86 1.64 0.52 0.84
N VAL A 87 0.38 0.77 0.48
CA VAL A 87 -0.02 1.19 -0.88
C VAL A 87 0.47 2.62 -1.18
N THR A 88 0.21 3.57 -0.27
CA THR A 88 0.59 4.98 -0.48
C THR A 88 2.11 5.19 -0.54
N GLY A 89 2.89 4.48 0.27
CA GLY A 89 4.34 4.59 0.25
C GLY A 89 5.01 4.07 -1.02
N ARG A 90 4.37 3.18 -1.78
CA ARG A 90 4.89 2.68 -3.06
C ARG A 90 4.75 3.68 -4.20
N VAL A 91 3.76 4.59 -4.14
CA VAL A 91 3.54 5.62 -5.17
C VAL A 91 4.62 6.71 -5.13
N GLY A 92 5.27 6.93 -3.98
CA GLY A 92 6.34 7.92 -3.86
C GLY A 92 7.70 7.48 -4.40
N GLY A 93 7.93 6.17 -4.58
CA GLY A 93 9.21 5.61 -5.01
C GLY A 93 9.31 5.33 -6.51
N THR A 94 8.25 5.57 -7.28
CA THR A 94 8.23 5.46 -8.74
C THR A 94 8.61 6.81 -9.36
N GLN A 95 9.88 6.97 -9.75
CA GLN A 95 10.36 7.98 -10.71
C GLN A 95 11.32 7.32 -11.68
#